data_AF-A0A139DBB6-F1
#
_entry.id   AF-A0A139DBB6-F1
#
_cell.length_a   1.000
_cell.length_b   1.000
_cell.length_c   1.000
_cell.angle_alpha   90.00
_cell.angle_beta   90.00
_cell.angle_gamma   90.00
#
_symmetry.space_group_name_H-M   'P 1'
#
loop_
_entity.id
_entity.type
_entity.pdbx_description
1 polymer ?
#
loop_
_entity_poly.entity_id
_entity_poly.type
_entity_poly.pdbx_seq_one_letter_code
_entity_poly.pdbx_strand_id
1 'polypeptide(L)' 'LDIQKDHGTLIRQAMQRLSSDGLLVFSNNFRKFKLDEDLLSEFEVKEVSASTIDKDFQRNPKIHRCWHVRHLA' A
#
# COMPACT_ATOMS: atom_id res chain seq x y z
N LEU A 1 16.89 3.62 2.69
CA LEU A 1 15.59 3.19 2.17
C LEU A 1 14.76 4.44 1.93
N ASP A 2 14.59 4.79 0.67
CA ASP A 2 13.73 5.88 0.21
C ASP A 2 12.37 5.25 -0.13
N ILE A 3 11.38 5.41 0.76
CA ILE A 3 10.09 4.72 0.62
C ILE A 3 9.40 5.01 -0.72
N GLN A 4 9.64 6.16 -1.33
CA GLN A 4 9.05 6.53 -2.63
C GLN A 4 9.71 5.81 -3.81
N LYS A 5 10.96 5.37 -3.67
CA LYS A 5 11.70 4.67 -4.71
C LYS A 5 11.66 3.16 -4.50
N ASP A 6 11.72 2.73 -3.25
CA ASP A 6 11.99 1.35 -2.90
C ASP A 6 10.70 0.53 -2.68
N HIS A 7 9.53 1.16 -2.52
CA HIS A 7 8.28 0.46 -2.17
C HIS A 7 7.88 -0.61 -3.18
N GLY A 8 8.10 -0.38 -4.48
CA GLY A 8 7.80 -1.38 -5.51
C GLY A 8 8.55 -2.70 -5.27
N THR A 9 9.86 -2.61 -5.03
CA THR A 9 10.69 -3.78 -4.71
C THR A 9 10.28 -4.44 -3.40
N LEU A 10 10.01 -3.64 -2.36
CA LEU A 10 9.60 -4.16 -1.05
C LEU A 10 8.26 -4.92 -1.12
N ILE A 11 7.28 -4.38 -1.84
CA ILE A 11 5.98 -5.02 -2.03
C ILE A 11 6.15 -6.33 -2.79
N ARG A 12 6.88 -6.35 -3.91
CA ARG A 12 7.14 -7.57 -4.68
C ARG A 12 7.83 -8.65 -3.82
N GLN A 13 8.84 -8.28 -3.04
CA GLN A 13 9.54 -9.20 -2.14
C GLN A 13 8.63 -9.75 -1.03
N ALA A 14 7.71 -8.94 -0.51
CA ALA A 14 6.73 -9.38 0.47
C ALA A 14 5.71 -10.35 -0.19
N MET A 15 5.18 -9.99 -1.35
CA MET A 15 4.21 -10.81 -2.09
C MET A 15 4.77 -12.18 -2.50
N GLN A 16 6.07 -12.27 -2.85
CA GLN A 16 6.75 -13.55 -3.13
C GLN A 16 6.72 -14.54 -1.95
N ARG A 17 6.58 -14.05 -0.71
CA ARG A 17 6.53 -14.88 0.51
C ARG A 17 5.12 -15.08 1.02
N LEU A 18 4.16 -14.35 0.46
CA LEU A 18 2.76 -14.39 0.85
C LEU A 18 2.07 -15.55 0.12
N SER A 19 1.23 -16.30 0.84
CA SER A 19 0.38 -17.32 0.23
C SER A 19 -0.54 -16.69 -0.84
N SER A 20 -1.02 -17.50 -1.79
CA SER A 20 -1.88 -17.03 -2.88
C SER A 20 -3.16 -16.35 -2.40
N ASP A 21 -3.70 -16.75 -1.25
CA ASP A 21 -4.88 -16.19 -0.60
C ASP A 21 -4.58 -15.08 0.42
N GLY A 22 -3.31 -14.83 0.69
CA GLY A 22 -2.85 -13.88 1.69
C GLY A 22 -3.18 -12.43 1.34
N LEU A 23 -3.12 -11.58 2.36
CA LEU A 23 -3.31 -10.13 2.24
C LEU A 23 -2.08 -9.40 2.77
N LEU A 24 -1.43 -8.62 1.91
CA LEU A 24 -0.44 -7.64 2.34
C LEU A 24 -1.14 -6.31 2.62
N VAL A 25 -0.96 -5.79 3.84
CA VAL A 25 -1.35 -4.43 4.20
C VAL A 25 -0.11 -3.55 4.14
N PHE A 26 -0.05 -2.66 3.15
CA PHE A 26 1.03 -1.70 2.99
C PHE A 26 0.56 -0.31 3.40
N SER A 27 1.29 0.34 4.29
CA SER A 27 0.94 1.68 4.77
C SER A 27 2.18 2.54 4.98
N ASN A 28 2.05 3.84 4.73
CA ASN A 28 3.09 4.81 5.07
C ASN A 28 2.49 6.21 5.31
N ASN A 29 3.30 7.10 5.89
CA ASN A 29 2.93 8.48 6.24
C ASN A 29 3.64 9.53 5.38
N PHE A 30 4.23 9.14 4.24
CA PHE A 30 4.90 10.09 3.37
C PHE A 30 3.86 10.90 2.58
N ARG A 31 3.72 12.20 2.91
CA ARG A 31 2.64 13.06 2.42
C ARG A 31 2.54 13.21 0.90
N LYS A 32 3.65 12.98 0.19
CA LYS A 32 3.72 13.06 -1.28
C LYS A 32 3.83 11.68 -1.93
N PHE A 33 3.58 10.61 -1.17
CA PHE A 33 3.72 9.25 -1.64
C PHE A 33 2.83 8.98 -2.85
N LYS A 34 3.46 8.45 -3.89
CA LYS A 34 2.80 7.86 -5.06
C LYS A 34 3.15 6.39 -5.11
N LEU A 35 2.12 5.55 -5.24
CA LEU A 35 2.31 4.12 -5.44
C LEU A 35 2.98 3.89 -6.82
N ASP A 36 3.73 2.81 -6.93
CA ASP A 36 4.33 2.35 -8.18
C ASP A 36 3.19 1.77 -9.01
N GLU A 37 2.89 2.39 -10.15
CA GLU A 37 1.74 2.04 -10.99
C GLU A 37 1.92 0.65 -11.61
N ASP A 38 3.15 0.17 -11.77
CA ASP A 38 3.44 -1.16 -12.29
C ASP A 38 2.83 -2.26 -11.39
N LEU A 39 2.73 -1.99 -10.07
CA LEU A 39 2.10 -2.92 -9.12
C LEU A 39 0.62 -3.17 -9.42
N LEU A 40 -0.07 -2.22 -10.08
CA LEU A 40 -1.49 -2.38 -10.46
C LEU A 40 -1.67 -3.42 -11.58
N SER A 41 -0.60 -3.71 -12.34
CA SER A 41 -0.60 -4.74 -13.36
C SER A 41 -0.18 -6.12 -12.83
N GLU A 42 0.57 -6.15 -11.73
CA GLU A 42 1.11 -7.37 -11.12
C GLU A 42 0.18 -7.96 -10.04
N PHE A 43 -0.60 -7.12 -9.36
CA PHE A 43 -1.37 -7.48 -8.16
C PHE A 43 -2.75 -6.84 -8.16
N GLU A 44 -3.67 -7.42 -7.38
CA GLU A 44 -4.90 -6.72 -7.02
C GLU A 44 -4.58 -5.73 -5.90
N VAL A 45 -4.60 -4.44 -6.23
CA VAL A 45 -4.28 -3.36 -5.29
C VAL A 45 -5.51 -2.49 -5.03
N LYS A 46 -5.83 -2.29 -3.76
CA LYS A 46 -6.94 -1.44 -3.31
C LYS A 46 -6.48 -0.44 -2.27
N GLU A 47 -6.70 0.84 -2.50
CA GLU A 47 -6.49 1.88 -1.48
C GLU A 47 -7.61 1.83 -0.43
N VAL A 48 -7.23 1.79 0.85
CA VAL A 48 -8.11 1.75 2.03
C VAL A 48 -7.80 2.87 3.02
N SER A 49 -7.09 3.92 2.57
CA SER A 49 -6.72 5.09 3.39
C SER A 49 -7.92 5.71 4.11
N ALA A 50 -9.06 5.86 3.43
CA ALA A 50 -10.25 6.50 3.99
C ALA A 50 -10.87 5.74 5.19
N SER A 51 -10.80 4.40 5.19
CA SER A 51 -11.34 3.58 6.28
C SER A 51 -10.35 3.35 7.43
N THR A 52 -9.09 3.78 7.27
CA THR A 52 -8.01 3.55 8.24
C THR A 52 -7.59 4.82 8.98
N ILE A 53 -8.17 5.97 8.64
CA ILE A 53 -7.94 7.24 9.34
C ILE A 53 -8.93 7.36 10.51
N ASP A 54 -8.39 7.47 11.72
CA ASP A 54 -9.19 7.72 12.92
C ASP A 54 -9.95 9.05 12.82
N LYS A 55 -11.10 9.14 13.50
CA LYS A 55 -11.95 10.35 13.57
C LYS A 55 -11.15 11.58 13.99
N ASP A 56 -10.19 11.40 14.89
CA ASP A 56 -9.33 12.47 15.39
C ASP A 56 -8.42 13.07 14.30
N PHE A 57 -8.12 12.31 13.24
CA PHE A 57 -7.24 12.72 12.14
C PHE A 57 -7.97 13.05 10.84
N GLN A 58 -9.32 13.05 10.83
CA GLN A 58 -10.13 13.35 9.64
C GLN A 58 -9.87 14.77 9.06
N ARG A 59 -9.40 15.70 9.89
CA ARG A 59 -9.02 17.06 9.45
C ARG A 59 -7.74 17.09 8.60
N ASN A 60 -6.95 16.01 8.59
CA ASN A 60 -5.72 15.92 7.80
C ASN A 60 -5.64 14.56 7.08
N PRO A 61 -6.37 14.37 5.97
CA PRO A 61 -6.47 13.09 5.29
C PRO A 61 -5.15 12.62 4.64
N LYS A 62 -4.14 13.49 4.54
CA LYS A 62 -2.84 13.16 3.93
C LYS A 62 -1.80 12.67 4.95
N ILE A 63 -2.16 12.45 6.21
CA ILE A 63 -1.21 11.98 7.23
C ILE A 63 -0.74 10.54 6.99
N HIS A 64 -1.54 9.75 6.26
CA HIS A 64 -1.39 8.32 6.16
C HIS A 64 -2.08 7.82 4.89
N ARG A 65 -1.42 6.94 4.16
CA ARG A 65 -2.05 6.18 3.08
C ARG A 65 -1.83 4.69 3.30
N CYS A 66 -2.85 3.91 2.96
CA CYS A 66 -2.90 2.48 3.19
C CYS A 66 -3.48 1.76 1.98
N TRP A 67 -2.88 0.62 1.63
CA TRP A 67 -3.29 -0.24 0.53
C TRP A 67 -3.37 -1.69 1.00
N HIS A 68 -4.36 -2.38 0.46
CA HIS A 68 -4.45 -3.83 0.46
C HIS A 68 -3.89 -4.34 -0.87
N VAL A 69 -2.99 -5.32 -0.81
CA VAL A 69 -2.38 -5.95 -1.98
C VAL A 69 -2.60 -7.45 -1.89
N ARG A 70 -3.11 -8.05 -2.96
CA ARG A 70 -3.36 -9.50 -3.10
C ARG A 70 -2.80 -10.00 -4.42
N HIS A 71 -2.52 -11.30 -4.50
CA HIS A 71 -2.21 -11.94 -5.78
C HIS A 71 -3.41 -11.84 -6.72
N LEU A 72 -3.17 -11.71 -8.02
CA LEU A 72 -4.24 -11.83 -9.03
C LEU A 72 -4.81 -13.26 -8.99
N ALA A 73 -6.13 -13.38 -9.11
CA ALA A 73 -6.84 -14.65 -9.14
C ALA A 73 -6.59 -15.43 -10.44
#